data_AF-A0A8S1LVL2-F1
#
_entry.id   AF-A0A8S1LVL2-F1
#
_cell.length_a   1.000
_cell.length_b   1.000
_cell.length_c   1.000
_cell.angle_alpha   90.00
_cell.angle_beta   90.00
_cell.angle_gamma   90.00
#
_symmetry.space_group_name_H-M   'P 1'
#
loop_
_entity.id
_entity.type
_entity.pdbx_description
1 polymer ?
#
loop_
_entity_poly.entity_id
_entity_poly.type
_entity_poly.pdbx_seq_one_letter_code
_entity_poly.pdbx_strand_id
1 'polypeptide(L)'
;MGNTCGHCWKGLSDCAQYCCEGCEQCYVCMRPCCVSIKDEWKSCCAICSCQGFGQCLQCNTNPCLILDKSTPDIQQTLQNYEHKTHYMDQWYGDVILLENKQTKILAILKVQEFLYQSDFEEQNQQFIQRKQLQNDNIVQLKEYMSRQEEGFCTSIYKSFLIFDYILTDLASEFQYRLENKIPYQQEEYYPILYQCINGLNYLHQNGIFHQALKMKNIFITQDKYKIADPHIFDHRNDYDKLYSEKQKYSKVVYLSPELVSELDRGNQEPNVDWFKSDIYSLGMVFLQLCSGKQSSLCYDYDQGVIFEDKISSHLQTIKISCHDFFFYIIKDMLTVKVSQRPNTQQLFERLDKNPKCKQSISVAQIILDQPQEQQIELQQQYLNQDVSQLIGGGGQEALGEPNTFDQYDVLGLIGNQPTKQKDLVENVKERYPNGSRYQGMKRNGLRHGKGKFIHNDGSYYDGMWKDNKMSGKGVLYNTQGKVIYDGNWTDDQYHGQGIEYNQEQIPMISGLDHNNLSNITCWLKYEGAFKRDNREGFGTLSLSNGDKYIGAFKDGQIHGFGTYSYKNGQSIQGKWNMGKFQK
;
A
#
# COMPACT_ATOMS: atom_id res chain seq x y z
N MET A 1 6.08 69.47 -41.48
CA MET A 1 5.99 70.23 -40.21
C MET A 1 5.41 69.26 -39.20
N GLY A 2 6.16 68.59 -38.34
CA GLY A 2 7.21 69.08 -37.45
C GLY A 2 6.62 69.13 -36.05
N ASN A 3 6.87 68.09 -35.23
CA ASN A 3 7.51 68.25 -33.91
C ASN A 3 7.61 66.93 -33.14
N THR A 4 8.80 66.77 -32.60
CA THR A 4 9.41 65.65 -31.90
C THR A 4 9.18 65.70 -30.38
N CYS A 5 9.06 64.54 -29.75
CA CYS A 5 9.62 64.20 -28.43
C CYS A 5 9.53 62.66 -28.30
N GLY A 6 10.52 61.85 -27.93
CA GLY A 6 11.74 62.09 -27.17
C GLY A 6 11.80 61.06 -26.03
N HIS A 7 12.61 60.00 -26.21
CA HIS A 7 13.19 59.10 -25.18
C HIS A 7 12.30 58.43 -24.10
N CYS A 8 12.19 57.08 -24.13
CA CYS A 8 12.98 56.12 -23.32
C CYS A 8 12.34 54.71 -23.28
N TRP A 9 13.19 53.69 -23.25
CA TRP A 9 12.89 52.25 -23.24
C TRP A 9 12.16 51.74 -21.98
N LYS A 10 11.26 50.74 -22.15
CA LYS A 10 11.27 49.39 -21.51
C LYS A 10 9.89 48.72 -21.57
N GLY A 11 9.85 47.43 -21.93
CA GLY A 11 8.79 46.49 -21.55
C GLY A 11 7.73 46.20 -22.62
N LEU A 12 7.89 45.08 -23.33
CA LEU A 12 6.85 44.50 -24.18
C LEU A 12 5.93 43.62 -23.32
N SER A 13 4.72 44.09 -23.03
CA SER A 13 3.60 43.25 -22.62
C SER A 13 2.30 44.03 -22.68
N ASP A 14 1.72 44.25 -23.86
CA ASP A 14 0.29 44.62 -23.98
C ASP A 14 -0.22 44.40 -25.42
N CYS A 15 -0.77 43.21 -25.68
CA CYS A 15 -1.59 42.95 -26.89
C CYS A 15 -3.07 43.32 -26.68
N ALA A 16 -3.45 43.85 -25.52
CA ALA A 16 -4.85 43.97 -25.10
C ALA A 16 -5.62 45.15 -25.73
N GLN A 17 -4.97 46.04 -26.49
CA GLN A 17 -5.59 47.27 -26.98
C GLN A 17 -6.05 47.28 -28.45
N TYR A 18 -5.93 46.17 -29.19
CA TYR A 18 -6.18 46.18 -30.65
C TYR A 18 -7.27 45.20 -31.19
N CYS A 19 -8.10 44.52 -30.39
CA CYS A 19 -9.30 43.84 -30.95
C CYS A 19 -10.45 44.87 -31.05
N CYS A 20 -10.81 45.31 -32.27
CA CYS A 20 -12.09 45.98 -32.54
C CYS A 20 -13.24 44.97 -32.36
N GLU A 21 -14.39 45.43 -31.85
CA GLU A 21 -15.59 44.60 -31.71
C GLU A 21 -15.99 44.02 -33.08
N GLY A 22 -16.08 42.68 -33.16
CA GLY A 22 -16.58 41.95 -34.33
C GLY A 22 -15.55 41.26 -35.23
N CYS A 23 -14.28 41.13 -34.84
CA CYS A 23 -13.28 40.36 -35.60
C CYS A 23 -12.91 39.03 -34.91
N GLU A 24 -12.91 37.92 -35.67
CA GLU A 24 -12.58 36.58 -35.16
C GLU A 24 -11.08 36.33 -34.96
N GLN A 25 -10.18 37.18 -35.48
CA GLN A 25 -8.73 37.03 -35.34
C GLN A 25 -7.98 38.38 -35.15
N CYS A 26 -6.93 38.37 -34.34
CA CYS A 26 -6.05 39.52 -34.12
C CYS A 26 -5.07 39.70 -35.28
N TYR A 27 -5.10 40.86 -35.94
CA TYR A 27 -4.30 41.16 -37.14
C TYR A 27 -2.76 41.17 -36.92
N VAL A 28 -2.30 41.28 -35.67
CA VAL A 28 -0.86 41.30 -35.34
C VAL A 28 -0.29 39.89 -35.19
N CYS A 29 -1.09 38.92 -34.77
CA CYS A 29 -0.61 37.57 -34.43
C CYS A 29 -1.40 36.41 -35.08
N MET A 30 -2.44 36.71 -35.85
CA MET A 30 -3.33 35.75 -36.52
C MET A 30 -3.86 34.62 -35.62
N ARG A 31 -4.15 34.94 -34.34
CA ARG A 31 -4.81 34.01 -33.38
C ARG A 31 -6.25 34.44 -33.09
N PRO A 32 -7.14 33.51 -32.69
CA PRO A 32 -8.55 33.83 -32.40
C PRO A 32 -8.72 34.75 -31.17
N CYS A 33 -9.50 35.84 -31.26
CA CYS A 33 -9.82 36.69 -30.09
C CYS A 33 -10.82 35.91 -29.19
N CYS A 34 -10.43 35.60 -27.94
CA CYS A 34 -11.34 34.98 -26.96
C CYS A 34 -12.35 36.02 -26.46
N VAL A 35 -13.63 35.87 -26.84
CA VAL A 35 -14.74 36.65 -26.29
C VAL A 35 -15.44 35.84 -25.22
N SER A 36 -15.71 36.51 -24.10
CA SER A 36 -16.58 36.16 -22.97
C SER A 36 -15.89 35.74 -21.66
N ILE A 37 -16.45 36.27 -20.58
CA ILE A 37 -16.13 36.09 -19.14
C ILE A 37 -15.02 37.01 -18.60
N LYS A 38 -15.26 38.33 -18.66
CA LYS A 38 -14.74 39.27 -17.66
C LYS A 38 -15.88 39.48 -16.66
N ASP A 39 -15.73 39.00 -15.42
CA ASP A 39 -16.12 39.77 -14.22
C ASP A 39 -15.91 39.08 -12.85
N GLU A 40 -15.46 37.82 -12.75
CA GLU A 40 -15.30 37.17 -11.43
C GLU A 40 -13.85 36.91 -10.93
N TRP A 41 -12.81 37.32 -11.66
CA TRP A 41 -11.43 36.82 -11.42
C TRP A 41 -10.48 37.82 -10.74
N LYS A 42 -10.97 38.69 -9.85
CA LYS A 42 -10.13 39.76 -9.24
C LYS A 42 -9.61 39.52 -7.82
N SER A 43 -9.80 38.36 -7.19
CA SER A 43 -9.34 38.16 -5.80
C SER A 43 -8.14 37.21 -5.60
N CYS A 44 -7.65 36.52 -6.63
CA CYS A 44 -6.69 35.42 -6.42
C CYS A 44 -5.22 35.85 -6.18
N CYS A 45 -4.85 37.12 -6.39
CA CYS A 45 -3.44 37.54 -6.39
C CYS A 45 -2.90 38.15 -5.09
N ALA A 46 -3.61 38.07 -3.96
CA ALA A 46 -3.17 38.71 -2.71
C ALA A 46 -2.64 37.77 -1.62
N ILE A 47 -2.79 36.44 -1.74
CA ILE A 47 -2.47 35.50 -0.65
C ILE A 47 -1.33 34.54 -0.97
N CYS A 48 -1.08 34.24 -2.25
CA CYS A 48 0.00 33.37 -2.68
C CYS A 48 0.98 34.15 -3.55
N SER A 49 2.24 34.20 -3.15
CA SER A 49 3.37 34.75 -3.90
C SER A 49 3.70 33.93 -5.17
N CYS A 50 2.68 33.54 -5.94
CA CYS A 50 2.82 32.83 -7.19
C CYS A 50 3.05 33.85 -8.32
N GLN A 51 4.28 33.92 -8.80
CA GLN A 51 4.59 34.71 -9.99
C GLN A 51 4.15 33.95 -11.24
N GLY A 52 3.04 34.36 -11.84
CA GLY A 52 2.71 34.07 -13.24
C GLY A 52 1.71 32.95 -13.49
N PHE A 53 0.93 33.14 -14.56
CA PHE A 53 0.01 32.16 -15.12
C PHE A 53 0.77 30.97 -15.70
N GLY A 54 0.57 29.78 -15.14
CA GLY A 54 1.15 28.55 -15.65
C GLY A 54 1.51 27.58 -14.53
N GLN A 55 1.41 26.29 -14.83
CA GLN A 55 1.77 25.16 -13.96
C GLN A 55 3.05 25.42 -13.15
N CYS A 56 3.02 25.06 -11.86
CA CYS A 56 4.25 24.98 -11.08
C CYS A 56 5.14 23.89 -11.69
N LEU A 57 6.26 24.28 -12.28
CA LEU A 57 7.19 23.39 -13.02
C LEU A 57 7.93 22.37 -12.14
N GLN A 58 7.66 22.28 -10.83
CA GLN A 58 8.31 21.35 -9.90
C GLN A 58 7.39 20.30 -9.29
N CYS A 59 6.07 20.51 -9.29
CA CYS A 59 5.11 19.51 -8.84
C CYS A 59 4.08 19.35 -9.95
N ASN A 60 4.02 18.18 -10.57
CA ASN A 60 3.05 17.89 -11.62
C ASN A 60 1.61 17.75 -11.07
N THR A 61 1.31 18.41 -9.95
CA THR A 61 0.01 18.48 -9.30
C THR A 61 -0.41 19.94 -9.23
N ASN A 62 -1.70 20.18 -9.43
CA ASN A 62 -2.30 21.51 -9.41
C ASN A 62 -2.97 21.68 -8.03
N PRO A 63 -2.26 22.10 -6.97
CA PRO A 63 -2.86 22.32 -5.64
C PRO A 63 -3.99 23.37 -5.69
N CYS A 64 -3.98 24.23 -6.72
CA CYS A 64 -5.04 25.18 -6.98
C CYS A 64 -6.40 24.50 -7.23
N LEU A 65 -6.48 23.29 -7.80
CA LEU A 65 -7.80 22.68 -8.08
C LEU A 65 -8.57 22.25 -6.81
N ILE A 66 -7.87 21.90 -5.72
CA ILE A 66 -8.51 21.51 -4.45
C ILE A 66 -8.99 22.75 -3.68
N LEU A 67 -8.21 23.85 -3.72
CA LEU A 67 -8.51 25.06 -2.98
C LEU A 67 -9.41 26.05 -3.74
N ASP A 68 -9.32 26.11 -5.07
CA ASP A 68 -10.00 27.14 -5.89
C ASP A 68 -11.47 26.77 -6.22
N LYS A 69 -11.94 25.57 -5.82
CA LYS A 69 -13.32 25.10 -6.04
C LYS A 69 -13.98 24.36 -4.87
N SER A 70 -13.34 24.29 -3.70
CA SER A 70 -13.93 23.65 -2.51
C SER A 70 -15.06 24.49 -1.91
N THR A 71 -16.10 23.85 -1.36
CA THR A 71 -17.11 24.54 -0.55
C THR A 71 -16.47 25.15 0.70
N PRO A 72 -17.06 26.20 1.30
CA PRO A 72 -16.52 26.86 2.50
C PRO A 72 -16.16 25.88 3.63
N ASP A 73 -16.93 24.81 3.79
CA ASP A 73 -16.73 23.80 4.84
C ASP A 73 -15.43 22.99 4.64
N ILE A 74 -15.10 22.64 3.40
CA ILE A 74 -13.86 21.94 3.06
C ILE A 74 -12.66 22.87 3.24
N GLN A 75 -12.79 24.12 2.76
CA GLN A 75 -11.74 25.12 2.95
C GLN A 75 -11.49 25.39 4.43
N GLN A 76 -12.55 25.54 5.24
CA GLN A 76 -12.45 25.75 6.68
C GLN A 76 -11.78 24.58 7.39
N THR A 77 -12.10 23.35 6.99
CA THR A 77 -11.49 22.14 7.57
C THR A 77 -10.01 22.04 7.23
N LEU A 78 -9.66 22.29 5.96
CA LEU A 78 -8.29 22.24 5.47
C LEU A 78 -7.44 23.44 5.87
N GLN A 79 -8.04 24.56 6.31
CA GLN A 79 -7.31 25.74 6.80
C GLN A 79 -6.36 25.39 7.96
N ASN A 80 -6.70 24.38 8.77
CA ASN A 80 -5.87 23.91 9.88
C ASN A 80 -4.69 23.04 9.45
N TYR A 81 -4.61 22.66 8.18
CA TYR A 81 -3.58 21.77 7.64
C TYR A 81 -2.67 22.49 6.64
N GLU A 82 -1.40 22.11 6.64
CA GLU A 82 -0.43 22.44 5.62
C GLU A 82 -0.27 21.23 4.69
N HIS A 83 -0.41 21.46 3.38
CA HIS A 83 -0.17 20.44 2.38
C HIS A 83 1.33 20.16 2.27
N LYS A 84 1.73 18.89 2.43
CA LYS A 84 3.13 18.48 2.29
C LYS A 84 3.41 17.89 0.91
N THR A 85 2.79 16.77 0.57
CA THR A 85 3.03 16.07 -0.70
C THR A 85 1.86 15.17 -1.11
N HIS A 86 1.85 14.71 -2.35
CA HIS A 86 0.90 13.76 -2.93
C HIS A 86 1.64 12.49 -3.34
N TYR A 87 1.13 11.32 -2.95
CA TYR A 87 1.81 10.04 -3.19
C TYR A 87 0.87 8.84 -3.07
N MET A 88 1.34 7.67 -3.51
CA MET A 88 0.66 6.39 -3.33
C MET A 88 1.04 5.77 -1.99
N ASP A 89 0.12 5.79 -1.02
CA ASP A 89 0.28 5.17 0.29
C ASP A 89 -0.09 3.68 0.26
N GLN A 90 0.60 2.85 1.04
CA GLN A 90 0.40 1.40 1.03
C GLN A 90 -0.94 0.95 1.66
N TRP A 91 -1.52 1.75 2.56
CA TRP A 91 -2.78 1.42 3.23
C TRP A 91 -3.96 2.20 2.64
N TYR A 92 -3.73 3.46 2.25
CA TYR A 92 -4.78 4.36 1.77
C TYR A 92 -4.81 4.54 0.23
N GLY A 93 -3.80 4.04 -0.48
CA GLY A 93 -3.65 4.22 -1.93
C GLY A 93 -3.32 5.67 -2.29
N ASP A 94 -3.88 6.19 -3.38
CA ASP A 94 -3.62 7.55 -3.85
C ASP A 94 -4.10 8.62 -2.86
N VAL A 95 -3.19 9.42 -2.28
CA VAL A 95 -3.48 10.32 -1.17
C VAL A 95 -2.63 11.59 -1.11
N ILE A 96 -3.07 12.52 -0.26
CA ILE A 96 -2.36 13.76 0.07
C ILE A 96 -1.92 13.73 1.54
N LEU A 97 -0.63 13.97 1.78
CA LEU A 97 -0.07 14.18 3.12
C LEU A 97 -0.38 15.59 3.61
N LEU A 98 -0.99 15.65 4.79
CA LEU A 98 -1.31 16.86 5.51
C LEU A 98 -0.52 16.91 6.83
N GLU A 99 -0.09 18.11 7.23
CA GLU A 99 0.42 18.36 8.57
C GLU A 99 -0.50 19.35 9.28
N ASN A 100 -0.98 19.01 10.47
CA ASN A 100 -1.73 19.97 11.27
C ASN A 100 -0.82 21.14 11.68
N LYS A 101 -1.23 22.37 11.35
CA LYS A 101 -0.42 23.59 11.56
C LYS A 101 -0.10 23.84 13.04
N GLN A 102 -1.00 23.44 13.95
CA GLN A 102 -0.87 23.65 15.39
C GLN A 102 -0.14 22.51 16.08
N THR A 103 -0.59 21.26 15.85
CA THR A 103 -0.07 20.10 16.59
C THR A 103 1.14 19.44 15.94
N LYS A 104 1.42 19.75 14.67
CA LYS A 104 2.44 19.07 13.84
C LYS A 104 2.19 17.57 13.63
N ILE A 105 1.01 17.09 14.02
CA ILE A 105 0.57 15.72 13.76
C ILE A 105 0.20 15.60 12.27
N LEU A 106 0.71 14.55 11.64
CA LEU A 106 0.45 14.22 10.25
C LEU A 106 -0.93 13.53 10.10
N ALA A 107 -1.55 13.79 8.96
CA ALA A 107 -2.82 13.22 8.56
C ALA A 107 -2.81 12.94 7.05
N ILE A 108 -3.72 12.08 6.60
CA ILE A 108 -3.85 11.70 5.20
C ILE A 108 -5.21 12.15 4.69
N LEU A 109 -5.23 12.90 3.60
CA LEU A 109 -6.44 13.18 2.84
C LEU A 109 -6.57 12.20 1.68
N LYS A 110 -7.61 11.37 1.75
CA LYS A 110 -8.05 10.48 0.68
C LYS A 110 -9.26 11.09 -0.02
N VAL A 111 -9.22 11.14 -1.36
CA VAL A 111 -10.38 11.49 -2.18
C VAL A 111 -10.87 10.21 -2.86
N GLN A 112 -12.16 9.91 -2.72
CA GLN A 112 -12.83 8.83 -3.43
C GLN A 112 -13.86 9.42 -4.38
N GLU A 113 -13.89 8.91 -5.61
CA GLU A 113 -14.83 9.33 -6.64
C GLU A 113 -15.76 8.17 -7.00
N PHE A 114 -17.04 8.49 -7.20
CA PHE A 114 -18.09 7.55 -7.52
C PHE A 114 -18.86 8.04 -8.76
N LEU A 115 -19.17 7.11 -9.65
CA LEU A 115 -19.96 7.37 -10.86
C LEU A 115 -21.46 7.12 -10.65
N TYR A 116 -21.81 6.32 -9.65
CA TYR A 116 -23.18 5.97 -9.31
C TYR A 116 -23.54 6.51 -7.93
N GLN A 117 -24.73 7.11 -7.83
CA GLN A 117 -25.25 7.66 -6.58
C GLN A 117 -25.44 6.59 -5.50
N SER A 118 -25.88 5.39 -5.88
CA SER A 118 -26.09 4.27 -4.96
C SER A 118 -24.81 3.90 -4.22
N ASP A 119 -23.70 3.76 -4.94
CA ASP A 119 -22.42 3.33 -4.39
C ASP A 119 -21.84 4.42 -3.47
N PHE A 120 -22.01 5.68 -3.88
CA PHE A 120 -21.68 6.84 -3.06
C PHE A 120 -22.47 6.87 -1.76
N GLU A 121 -23.80 6.70 -1.82
CA GLU A 121 -24.67 6.70 -0.64
C GLU A 121 -24.33 5.55 0.31
N GLU A 122 -24.12 4.33 -0.21
CA GLU A 122 -23.73 3.17 0.59
C GLU A 122 -22.41 3.39 1.32
N GLN A 123 -21.36 3.79 0.60
CA GLN A 123 -20.04 4.03 1.20
C GLN A 123 -20.06 5.20 2.20
N ASN A 124 -20.82 6.25 1.90
CA ASN A 124 -20.96 7.40 2.79
C ASN A 124 -21.61 7.04 4.13
N GLN A 125 -22.64 6.20 4.14
CA GLN A 125 -23.23 5.74 5.39
C GLN A 125 -22.21 5.03 6.27
N GLN A 126 -21.32 4.23 5.65
CA GLN A 126 -20.25 3.58 6.40
C GLN A 126 -19.23 4.59 6.97
N PHE A 127 -18.85 5.62 6.21
CA PHE A 127 -17.96 6.68 6.71
C PHE A 127 -18.57 7.49 7.85
N ILE A 128 -19.87 7.80 7.78
CA ILE A 128 -20.60 8.51 8.84
C ILE A 128 -20.57 7.70 10.14
N GLN A 129 -20.85 6.40 10.08
CA GLN A 129 -20.78 5.52 11.25
C GLN A 129 -19.36 5.46 11.82
N ARG A 130 -18.35 5.33 10.97
CA ARG A 130 -16.94 5.26 11.39
C ARG A 130 -16.43 6.56 12.01
N LYS A 131 -16.88 7.72 11.54
CA LYS A 131 -16.54 9.03 12.14
C LYS A 131 -17.01 9.12 13.61
N GLN A 132 -18.02 8.35 14.00
CA GLN A 132 -18.50 8.30 15.38
C GLN A 132 -17.57 7.51 16.31
N LEU A 133 -16.70 6.64 15.77
CA LEU A 133 -15.71 5.90 16.54
C LEU A 133 -14.55 6.82 16.90
N GLN A 134 -14.47 7.23 18.17
CA GLN A 134 -13.45 8.13 18.70
C GLN A 134 -12.68 7.46 19.82
N ASN A 135 -11.52 6.90 19.48
CA ASN A 135 -10.55 6.35 20.43
C ASN A 135 -9.12 6.54 19.92
N ASP A 136 -8.20 6.97 20.78
CA ASP A 136 -6.82 7.27 20.38
C ASP A 136 -6.05 6.03 19.87
N ASN A 137 -6.54 4.83 20.18
CA ASN A 137 -5.92 3.54 19.84
C ASN A 137 -6.68 2.76 18.78
N ILE A 138 -7.52 3.43 17.99
CA ILE A 138 -8.08 2.93 16.73
C ILE A 138 -7.73 3.96 15.66
N VAL A 139 -7.47 3.52 14.43
CA VAL A 139 -7.27 4.44 13.30
C VAL A 139 -8.55 5.26 13.09
N GLN A 140 -8.44 6.58 13.19
CA GLN A 140 -9.59 7.46 13.12
C GLN A 140 -9.79 8.06 11.74
N LEU A 141 -11.05 8.07 11.30
CA LEU A 141 -11.55 9.02 10.30
C LEU A 141 -11.81 10.35 11.01
N LYS A 142 -10.83 11.26 10.98
CA LYS A 142 -10.88 12.57 11.65
C LYS A 142 -11.96 13.45 11.05
N GLU A 143 -11.98 13.53 9.73
CA GLU A 143 -12.96 14.34 9.01
C GLU A 143 -13.49 13.64 7.77
N TYR A 144 -14.74 13.94 7.47
CA TYR A 144 -15.46 13.42 6.32
C TYR A 144 -16.29 14.54 5.73
N MET A 145 -16.16 14.72 4.42
CA MET A 145 -16.91 15.67 3.62
C MET A 145 -17.30 14.99 2.31
N SER A 146 -18.44 15.35 1.75
CA SER A 146 -18.88 14.77 0.48
C SER A 146 -19.51 15.81 -0.43
N ARG A 147 -19.41 15.61 -1.74
CA ARG A 147 -19.90 16.54 -2.75
C ARG A 147 -20.43 15.80 -3.96
N GLN A 148 -21.48 16.32 -4.57
CA GLN A 148 -21.85 16.02 -5.94
C GLN A 148 -21.37 17.15 -6.87
N GLU A 149 -20.71 16.78 -7.96
CA GLU A 149 -20.29 17.67 -9.03
C GLU A 149 -21.15 17.35 -10.26
N GLU A 150 -21.97 18.32 -10.67
CA GLU A 150 -22.79 18.19 -11.88
C GLU A 150 -21.96 18.49 -13.13
N GLY A 151 -21.92 17.54 -14.06
CA GLY A 151 -21.38 17.70 -15.40
C GLY A 151 -22.49 17.76 -16.45
N PHE A 152 -22.12 18.09 -17.70
CA PHE A 152 -23.06 18.28 -18.82
C PHE A 152 -23.90 17.03 -19.14
N CYS A 153 -23.36 15.83 -18.89
CA CYS A 153 -24.03 14.55 -19.14
C CYS A 153 -23.97 13.54 -17.98
N THR A 154 -23.16 13.80 -16.94
CA THR A 154 -22.92 12.87 -15.81
C THR A 154 -22.67 13.66 -14.54
N SER A 155 -23.17 13.17 -13.40
CA SER A 155 -22.75 13.63 -12.07
C SER A 155 -21.57 12.78 -11.58
N ILE A 156 -20.60 13.42 -10.93
CA ILE A 156 -19.51 12.75 -10.21
C ILE A 156 -19.73 13.02 -8.73
N TYR A 157 -19.71 11.97 -7.91
CA TYR A 157 -19.82 12.10 -6.46
C TYR A 157 -18.45 11.89 -5.84
N LYS A 158 -18.07 12.75 -4.89
CA LYS A 158 -16.75 12.75 -4.26
C LYS A 158 -16.88 12.69 -2.75
N SER A 159 -16.05 11.86 -2.13
CA SER A 159 -15.89 11.80 -0.68
C SER A 159 -14.46 12.14 -0.32
N PHE A 160 -14.30 13.10 0.59
CA PHE A 160 -13.04 13.59 1.11
C PHE A 160 -12.90 13.09 2.55
N LEU A 161 -11.87 12.30 2.79
CA LEU A 161 -11.65 11.56 4.03
C LEU A 161 -10.31 11.95 4.62
N ILE A 162 -10.29 12.47 5.84
CA ILE A 162 -9.04 12.77 6.56
C ILE A 162 -8.81 11.69 7.62
N PHE A 163 -7.77 10.88 7.43
CA PHE A 163 -7.37 9.81 8.35
C PHE A 163 -6.13 10.18 9.16
N ASP A 164 -5.87 9.39 10.21
CA ASP A 164 -4.53 9.30 10.79
C ASP A 164 -3.47 8.93 9.76
N TYR A 165 -2.29 9.55 9.85
CA TYR A 165 -1.14 9.09 9.12
C TYR A 165 -0.50 7.88 9.82
N ILE A 166 -0.44 6.75 9.12
CA ILE A 166 0.22 5.53 9.60
C ILE A 166 1.69 5.60 9.18
N LEU A 167 2.61 5.41 10.13
CA LEU A 167 4.05 5.36 9.86
C LEU A 167 4.48 3.97 9.40
N THR A 168 4.05 2.96 10.14
CA THR A 168 4.37 1.55 9.90
C THR A 168 3.35 0.67 10.63
N ASP A 169 3.43 -0.64 10.44
CA ASP A 169 2.70 -1.62 11.23
C ASP A 169 3.65 -2.39 12.17
N LEU A 170 3.09 -3.03 13.21
CA LEU A 170 3.87 -3.73 14.22
C LEU A 170 4.65 -4.91 13.64
N ALA A 171 4.20 -5.54 12.55
CA ALA A 171 4.95 -6.63 11.93
C ALA A 171 6.20 -6.11 11.23
N SER A 172 6.06 -5.02 10.47
CA SER A 172 7.17 -4.34 9.80
C SER A 172 8.21 -3.82 10.80
N GLU A 173 7.77 -3.20 11.89
CA GLU A 173 8.66 -2.73 12.98
C GLU A 173 9.37 -3.91 13.69
N PHE A 174 8.62 -4.96 14.03
CA PHE A 174 9.19 -6.15 14.66
C PHE A 174 10.26 -6.81 13.78
N GLN A 175 10.00 -6.90 12.48
CA GLN A 175 10.94 -7.46 11.51
C GLN A 175 12.20 -6.60 11.37
N TYR A 176 12.02 -5.29 11.22
CA TYR A 176 13.13 -4.34 11.15
C TYR A 176 14.07 -4.47 12.36
N ARG A 177 13.50 -4.52 13.56
CA ARG A 177 14.25 -4.71 14.80
C ARG A 177 14.97 -6.06 14.85
N LEU A 178 14.32 -7.13 14.40
CA LEU A 178 14.92 -8.46 14.35
C LEU A 178 16.13 -8.51 13.41
N GLU A 179 16.02 -7.93 12.21
CA GLU A 179 17.09 -7.88 11.21
C GLU A 179 18.29 -7.06 11.69
N ASN A 180 18.03 -5.97 12.40
CA ASN A 180 19.05 -5.07 12.94
C ASN A 180 19.52 -5.44 14.36
N LYS A 181 18.99 -6.53 14.93
CA LYS A 181 19.31 -7.01 16.29
C LYS A 181 19.04 -5.96 17.38
N ILE A 182 17.94 -5.20 17.22
CA ILE A 182 17.47 -4.18 18.17
C ILE A 182 16.40 -4.83 19.06
N PRO A 183 16.70 -5.22 20.31
CA PRO A 183 15.70 -5.83 21.17
C PRO A 183 14.68 -4.80 21.66
N TYR A 184 13.43 -5.23 21.84
CA TYR A 184 12.45 -4.46 22.61
C TYR A 184 12.88 -4.41 24.08
N GLN A 185 12.85 -3.21 24.65
CA GLN A 185 13.08 -2.97 26.06
C GLN A 185 11.84 -3.34 26.88
N GLN A 186 12.03 -3.68 28.14
CA GLN A 186 10.93 -4.14 29.01
C GLN A 186 9.85 -3.06 29.19
N GLU A 187 10.24 -1.79 29.15
CA GLU A 187 9.39 -0.62 29.28
C GLU A 187 8.49 -0.43 28.06
N GLU A 188 8.88 -0.92 26.88
CA GLU A 188 8.13 -0.74 25.63
C GLU A 188 6.89 -1.64 25.56
N TYR A 189 6.94 -2.83 26.15
CA TYR A 189 5.81 -3.77 26.07
C TYR A 189 4.55 -3.20 26.75
N TYR A 190 4.69 -2.51 27.89
CA TYR A 190 3.55 -2.04 28.71
C TYR A 190 2.62 -1.13 27.93
N PRO A 191 3.09 -0.04 27.30
CA PRO A 191 2.19 0.86 26.62
C PRO A 191 1.75 0.31 25.26
N ILE A 192 2.48 -0.62 24.62
CA ILE A 192 1.99 -1.33 23.43
C ILE A 192 0.76 -2.17 23.78
N LEU A 193 0.86 -3.02 24.82
CA LEU A 193 -0.25 -3.86 25.27
C LEU A 193 -1.43 -3.04 25.76
N TYR A 194 -1.17 -2.01 26.57
CA TYR A 194 -2.22 -1.13 27.07
C TYR A 194 -3.00 -0.46 25.96
N GLN A 195 -2.32 0.10 24.95
CA GLN A 195 -2.95 0.77 23.82
C GLN A 195 -3.76 -0.20 22.96
N CYS A 196 -3.22 -1.39 22.68
CA CYS A 196 -3.98 -2.42 21.96
C CYS A 196 -5.24 -2.83 22.73
N ILE A 197 -5.14 -3.09 24.04
CA ILE A 197 -6.30 -3.45 24.86
C ILE A 197 -7.30 -2.30 24.96
N ASN A 198 -6.85 -1.05 25.03
CA ASN A 198 -7.74 0.12 25.04
C ASN A 198 -8.54 0.24 23.74
N GLY A 199 -7.88 0.12 22.58
CA GLY A 199 -8.54 0.14 21.28
C GLY A 199 -9.52 -1.02 21.11
N LEU A 200 -9.10 -2.24 21.46
CA LEU A 200 -9.96 -3.43 21.35
C LEU A 200 -11.15 -3.35 22.32
N ASN A 201 -10.94 -2.85 23.54
CA ASN A 201 -12.02 -2.63 24.49
C ASN A 201 -13.07 -1.67 23.95
N TYR A 202 -12.64 -0.59 23.30
CA TYR A 202 -13.55 0.38 22.70
C TYR A 202 -14.36 -0.23 21.55
N LEU A 203 -13.73 -1.01 20.67
CA LEU A 203 -14.45 -1.75 19.62
C LEU A 203 -15.52 -2.68 20.23
N HIS A 204 -15.14 -3.47 21.23
CA HIS A 204 -16.05 -4.41 21.89
C HIS A 204 -17.23 -3.72 22.59
N GLN A 205 -16.99 -2.57 23.24
CA GLN A 205 -18.06 -1.77 23.86
C GLN A 205 -19.06 -1.22 22.84
N ASN A 206 -18.64 -1.04 21.58
CA ASN A 206 -19.50 -0.65 20.47
C ASN A 206 -20.05 -1.85 19.67
N GLY A 207 -19.89 -3.08 20.18
CA GLY A 207 -20.41 -4.29 19.53
C GLY A 207 -19.63 -4.73 18.30
N ILE A 208 -18.40 -4.24 18.12
CA ILE A 208 -17.54 -4.55 16.98
C ILE A 208 -16.49 -5.58 17.42
N PHE A 209 -16.45 -6.72 16.73
CA PHE A 209 -15.36 -7.69 16.81
C PHE A 209 -14.37 -7.46 15.66
N HIS A 210 -13.09 -7.77 15.89
CA HIS A 210 -12.02 -7.52 14.92
C HIS A 210 -11.79 -8.70 13.96
N GLN A 211 -11.84 -9.96 14.44
CA GLN A 211 -11.77 -11.22 13.65
C GLN A 211 -10.50 -11.49 12.83
N ALA A 212 -9.59 -10.52 12.74
CA ALA A 212 -8.35 -10.62 11.99
C ALA A 212 -7.15 -10.02 12.75
N LEU A 213 -7.12 -10.11 14.09
CA LEU A 213 -6.03 -9.50 14.88
C LEU A 213 -4.69 -10.22 14.64
N LYS A 214 -3.71 -9.44 14.19
CA LYS A 214 -2.31 -9.85 13.96
C LYS A 214 -1.42 -8.62 13.98
N MET A 215 -0.10 -8.81 14.03
CA MET A 215 0.86 -7.70 14.05
C MET A 215 0.67 -6.74 12.87
N LYS A 216 0.34 -7.24 11.67
CA LYS A 216 0.09 -6.42 10.48
C LYS A 216 -1.14 -5.49 10.61
N ASN A 217 -2.05 -5.80 11.53
CA ASN A 217 -3.29 -5.04 11.77
C ASN A 217 -3.19 -4.20 13.05
N ILE A 218 -1.97 -3.98 13.55
CA ILE A 218 -1.65 -3.03 14.62
C ILE A 218 -0.72 -1.99 14.04
N PHE A 219 -1.23 -0.78 13.87
CA PHE A 219 -0.54 0.34 13.26
C PHE A 219 0.20 1.19 14.28
N ILE A 220 1.25 1.82 13.80
CA ILE A 220 2.11 2.71 14.55
C ILE A 220 1.98 4.10 13.93
N THR A 221 1.46 5.07 14.68
CA THR A 221 1.41 6.49 14.30
C THR A 221 2.52 7.26 15.01
N GLN A 222 2.63 8.58 14.80
CA GLN A 222 3.70 9.39 15.40
C GLN A 222 3.78 9.30 16.94
N ASP A 223 2.68 8.96 17.59
CA ASP A 223 2.53 9.04 19.04
C ASP A 223 1.81 7.83 19.67
N LYS A 224 1.22 6.93 18.87
CA LYS A 224 0.35 5.86 19.38
C LYS A 224 0.52 4.54 18.63
N TYR A 225 0.10 3.48 19.30
CA TYR A 225 -0.25 2.21 18.67
C TYR A 225 -1.77 2.17 18.50
N LYS A 226 -2.22 1.76 17.31
CA LYS A 226 -3.63 1.78 16.93
C LYS A 226 -4.02 0.44 16.32
N ILE A 227 -5.12 -0.14 16.77
CA ILE A 227 -5.71 -1.31 16.11
C ILE A 227 -6.40 -0.86 14.83
N ALA A 228 -6.27 -1.66 13.77
CA ALA A 228 -7.00 -1.43 12.53
C ALA A 228 -8.52 -1.54 12.75
N ASP A 229 -9.29 -0.68 12.10
CA ASP A 229 -10.72 -0.93 11.95
C ASP A 229 -10.91 -1.99 10.85
N PRO A 230 -11.46 -3.17 11.15
CA PRO A 230 -11.64 -4.24 10.17
C PRO A 230 -12.49 -3.82 8.97
N HIS A 231 -13.37 -2.82 9.13
CA HIS A 231 -14.25 -2.36 8.08
C HIS A 231 -13.64 -1.27 7.20
N ILE A 232 -12.56 -0.59 7.61
CA ILE A 232 -11.91 0.45 6.80
C ILE A 232 -10.87 -0.18 5.86
N PHE A 233 -10.14 -1.17 6.34
CA PHE A 233 -8.97 -1.73 5.65
C PHE A 233 -9.24 -3.08 4.96
N ASP A 234 -10.50 -3.37 4.63
CA ASP A 234 -10.97 -4.61 4.00
C ASP A 234 -10.33 -5.87 4.62
N HIS A 235 -10.35 -5.92 5.96
CA HIS A 235 -9.82 -7.07 6.66
C HIS A 235 -10.86 -8.18 6.64
N ARG A 236 -10.85 -8.97 5.56
CA ARG A 236 -11.61 -10.22 5.50
C ARG A 236 -11.38 -11.02 6.80
N ASN A 237 -12.44 -11.56 7.38
CA ASN A 237 -12.41 -12.41 8.56
C ASN A 237 -11.41 -13.56 8.36
N ASP A 238 -10.49 -13.76 9.31
CA ASP A 238 -9.44 -14.76 9.16
C ASP A 238 -10.01 -16.21 9.22
N TYR A 239 -11.14 -16.43 9.90
CA TYR A 239 -11.85 -17.71 9.84
C TYR A 239 -12.39 -18.00 8.44
N ASP A 240 -13.10 -17.05 7.84
CA ASP A 240 -13.72 -17.21 6.52
C ASP A 240 -12.66 -17.41 5.43
N LYS A 241 -11.49 -16.76 5.56
CA LYS A 241 -10.34 -17.01 4.68
C LYS A 241 -9.93 -18.49 4.74
N LEU A 242 -9.70 -19.01 5.95
CA LEU A 242 -9.26 -20.40 6.11
C LEU A 242 -10.33 -21.40 5.66
N TYR A 243 -11.60 -21.12 5.93
CA TYR A 243 -12.72 -21.98 5.52
C TYR A 243 -12.88 -22.02 3.99
N SER A 244 -12.82 -20.86 3.31
CA SER A 244 -13.05 -20.74 1.88
C SER A 244 -11.86 -21.16 1.01
N GLU A 245 -10.63 -20.94 1.47
CA GLU A 245 -9.42 -21.12 0.66
C GLU A 245 -8.79 -22.52 0.76
N LYS A 246 -9.53 -23.53 1.29
CA LYS A 246 -9.17 -24.97 1.46
C LYS A 246 -7.80 -25.36 0.90
N GLN A 247 -6.74 -25.11 1.68
CA GLN A 247 -5.33 -25.49 1.44
C GLN A 247 -4.47 -24.57 0.55
N LYS A 248 -4.78 -23.27 0.41
CA LYS A 248 -3.83 -22.30 -0.17
C LYS A 248 -3.47 -21.16 0.80
N TYR A 249 -2.37 -21.40 1.52
CA TYR A 249 -1.46 -20.44 2.16
C TYR A 249 -1.98 -19.03 2.53
N SER A 250 -2.20 -18.80 3.82
CA SER A 250 -1.23 -18.02 4.60
C SER A 250 -1.21 -18.53 6.05
N LYS A 251 -0.05 -18.97 6.54
CA LYS A 251 0.11 -19.53 7.89
C LYS A 251 0.08 -18.46 9.00
N VAL A 252 -0.32 -17.22 8.70
CA VAL A 252 -0.28 -16.07 9.61
C VAL A 252 -1.69 -15.64 10.03
N VAL A 253 -2.44 -16.63 10.50
CA VAL A 253 -3.77 -16.47 11.10
C VAL A 253 -3.72 -16.98 12.53
N TYR A 254 -4.38 -16.27 13.44
CA TYR A 254 -4.45 -16.65 14.86
C TYR A 254 -5.90 -16.91 15.24
N LEU A 255 -6.38 -18.15 15.02
CA LEU A 255 -7.70 -18.57 15.47
C LEU A 255 -7.66 -19.05 16.93
N SER A 256 -8.74 -18.79 17.67
CA SER A 256 -8.91 -19.38 19.00
C SER A 256 -9.17 -20.90 18.93
N PRO A 257 -8.93 -21.66 20.01
CA PRO A 257 -9.15 -23.11 20.03
C PRO A 257 -10.57 -23.51 19.63
N GLU A 258 -11.57 -22.73 20.06
CA GLU A 258 -12.96 -22.95 19.68
C GLU A 258 -13.19 -22.75 18.17
N LEU A 259 -12.58 -21.74 17.54
CA LEU A 259 -12.66 -21.55 16.08
C LEU A 259 -11.91 -22.63 15.32
N VAL A 260 -10.73 -23.05 15.77
CA VAL A 260 -10.01 -24.18 15.14
C VAL A 260 -10.86 -25.45 15.17
N SER A 261 -11.55 -25.73 16.29
CA SER A 261 -12.46 -26.88 16.38
C SER A 261 -13.66 -26.76 15.44
N GLU A 262 -14.20 -25.56 15.22
CA GLU A 262 -15.30 -25.36 14.26
C GLU A 262 -14.84 -25.52 12.81
N LEU A 263 -13.62 -25.05 12.50
CA LEU A 263 -13.00 -25.24 11.20
C LEU A 263 -12.79 -26.72 10.88
N ASP A 264 -12.28 -27.50 11.85
CA ASP A 264 -12.09 -28.95 11.73
C ASP A 264 -13.41 -29.71 11.50
N ARG A 265 -14.50 -29.26 12.13
CA ARG A 265 -15.86 -29.76 11.88
C ARG A 265 -16.43 -29.36 10.52
N GLY A 266 -15.78 -28.44 9.81
CA GLY A 266 -16.25 -27.91 8.54
C GLY A 266 -17.50 -27.04 8.67
N ASN A 267 -17.67 -26.34 9.79
CA ASN A 267 -18.79 -25.43 9.99
C ASN A 267 -18.53 -24.10 9.27
N GLN A 268 -19.42 -23.67 8.38
CA GLN A 268 -19.25 -22.38 7.69
C GLN A 268 -19.52 -21.19 8.61
N GLU A 269 -20.47 -21.34 9.54
CA GLU A 269 -20.94 -20.28 10.42
C GLU A 269 -20.72 -20.71 11.87
N PRO A 270 -19.52 -20.48 12.43
CA PRO A 270 -19.20 -20.93 13.77
C PRO A 270 -19.99 -20.13 14.81
N ASN A 271 -20.64 -20.85 15.73
CA ASN A 271 -21.34 -20.24 16.87
C ASN A 271 -20.39 -20.12 18.06
N VAL A 272 -19.57 -19.07 18.07
CA VAL A 272 -18.55 -18.82 19.10
C VAL A 272 -18.66 -17.42 19.69
N ASP A 273 -18.00 -17.21 20.83
CA ASP A 273 -17.80 -15.88 21.41
C ASP A 273 -16.65 -15.16 20.68
N TRP A 274 -16.99 -14.39 19.64
CA TRP A 274 -16.03 -13.64 18.83
C TRP A 274 -15.20 -12.62 19.63
N PHE A 275 -15.79 -12.00 20.65
CA PHE A 275 -15.08 -11.06 21.52
C PHE A 275 -13.98 -11.75 22.31
N LYS A 276 -14.24 -12.96 22.81
CA LYS A 276 -13.22 -13.78 23.47
C LYS A 276 -12.21 -14.34 22.48
N SER A 277 -12.62 -14.60 21.24
CA SER A 277 -11.69 -15.01 20.19
C SER A 277 -10.66 -13.92 19.89
N ASP A 278 -11.08 -12.66 19.77
CA ASP A 278 -10.16 -11.53 19.56
C ASP A 278 -9.12 -11.40 20.67
N ILE A 279 -9.51 -11.64 21.93
CA ILE A 279 -8.58 -11.69 23.06
C ILE A 279 -7.50 -12.77 22.86
N TYR A 280 -7.88 -13.95 22.36
CA TYR A 280 -6.92 -15.02 22.10
C TYR A 280 -5.96 -14.65 20.97
N SER A 281 -6.48 -14.12 19.86
CA SER A 281 -5.68 -13.67 18.71
C SER A 281 -4.68 -12.58 19.12
N LEU A 282 -5.11 -11.60 19.94
CA LEU A 282 -4.19 -10.60 20.51
C LEU A 282 -3.17 -11.24 21.46
N GLY A 283 -3.57 -12.26 22.22
CA GLY A 283 -2.65 -13.04 23.05
C GLY A 283 -1.54 -13.69 22.22
N MET A 284 -1.85 -14.21 21.03
CA MET A 284 -0.88 -14.78 20.10
C MET A 284 0.06 -13.72 19.51
N VAL A 285 -0.43 -12.49 19.28
CA VAL A 285 0.41 -11.36 18.88
C VAL A 285 1.46 -11.07 19.96
N PHE A 286 1.04 -10.93 21.22
CA PHE A 286 1.97 -10.65 22.32
C PHE A 286 2.86 -11.85 22.68
N LEU A 287 2.38 -13.08 22.47
CA LEU A 287 3.20 -14.27 22.57
C LEU A 287 4.39 -14.18 21.61
N GLN A 288 4.17 -13.77 20.36
CA GLN A 288 5.25 -13.60 19.38
C GLN A 288 6.12 -12.40 19.70
N LEU A 289 5.52 -11.24 20.00
CA LEU A 289 6.25 -10.01 20.31
C LEU A 289 7.23 -10.19 21.47
N CYS A 290 6.77 -10.79 22.57
CA CYS A 290 7.58 -10.92 23.80
C CYS A 290 8.52 -12.13 23.78
N SER A 291 8.20 -13.20 23.03
CA SER A 291 9.09 -14.37 22.94
C SER A 291 10.11 -14.27 21.81
N GLY A 292 9.88 -13.41 20.82
CA GLY A 292 10.66 -13.35 19.58
C GLY A 292 10.44 -14.53 18.63
N LYS A 293 9.50 -15.45 18.96
CA LYS A 293 9.24 -16.68 18.21
C LYS A 293 7.92 -16.58 17.46
N GLN A 294 7.86 -17.14 16.25
CA GLN A 294 6.66 -17.07 15.41
C GLN A 294 5.47 -17.82 16.03
N SER A 295 4.37 -17.10 16.28
CA SER A 295 3.14 -17.67 16.85
C SER A 295 2.39 -18.57 15.86
N SER A 296 2.56 -18.36 14.56
CA SER A 296 2.03 -19.22 13.49
C SER A 296 2.44 -20.69 13.62
N LEU A 297 3.65 -20.96 14.15
CA LEU A 297 4.17 -22.30 14.34
C LEU A 297 3.45 -23.08 15.45
N CYS A 298 2.60 -22.41 16.24
CA CYS A 298 1.74 -23.04 17.24
C CYS A 298 0.49 -23.69 16.63
N TYR A 299 0.28 -23.60 15.32
CA TYR A 299 -0.87 -24.18 14.64
C TYR A 299 -0.46 -25.27 13.64
N ASP A 300 -1.34 -26.26 13.50
CA ASP A 300 -1.46 -27.14 12.35
C ASP A 300 -2.92 -27.12 11.91
N TYR A 301 -3.25 -26.19 11.01
CA TYR A 301 -4.61 -26.06 10.50
C TYR A 301 -5.02 -27.22 9.59
N ASP A 302 -4.06 -27.95 9.01
CA ASP A 302 -4.37 -29.15 8.20
C ASP A 302 -4.87 -30.30 9.10
N GLN A 303 -4.40 -30.34 10.34
CA GLN A 303 -4.85 -31.31 11.36
C GLN A 303 -5.89 -30.74 12.34
N GLY A 304 -6.25 -29.46 12.23
CA GLY A 304 -7.13 -28.80 13.20
C GLY A 304 -6.54 -28.72 14.62
N VAL A 305 -5.22 -28.62 14.74
CA VAL A 305 -4.50 -28.70 16.03
C VAL A 305 -3.83 -27.38 16.40
N ILE A 306 -3.87 -27.06 17.70
CA ILE A 306 -3.01 -26.06 18.34
C ILE A 306 -2.01 -26.79 19.23
N PHE A 307 -0.72 -26.51 19.03
CA PHE A 307 0.39 -27.08 19.78
C PHE A 307 0.56 -26.35 21.13
N GLU A 308 -0.13 -26.81 22.17
CA GLU A 308 -0.06 -26.23 23.53
C GLU A 308 1.36 -26.26 24.13
N ASP A 309 2.17 -27.24 23.74
CA ASP A 309 3.57 -27.38 24.15
C ASP A 309 4.43 -26.23 23.57
N LYS A 310 4.19 -25.83 22.32
CA LYS A 310 4.85 -24.67 21.70
C LYS A 310 4.42 -23.37 22.35
N ILE A 311 3.12 -23.18 22.61
CA ILE A 311 2.62 -22.02 23.36
C ILE A 311 3.27 -21.96 24.74
N SER A 312 3.33 -23.09 25.45
CA SER A 312 3.97 -23.19 26.76
C SER A 312 5.46 -22.84 26.69
N SER A 313 6.18 -23.31 25.68
CA SER A 313 7.60 -22.98 25.45
C SER A 313 7.83 -21.48 25.21
N HIS A 314 6.94 -20.83 24.45
CA HIS A 314 6.99 -19.39 24.23
C HIS A 314 6.68 -18.62 25.52
N LEU A 315 5.65 -19.03 26.27
CA LEU A 315 5.32 -18.45 27.57
C LEU A 315 6.46 -18.61 28.60
N GLN A 316 7.19 -19.72 28.59
CA GLN A 316 8.38 -19.87 29.44
C GLN A 316 9.49 -18.91 29.04
N THR A 317 9.65 -18.64 27.74
CA THR A 317 10.61 -17.64 27.26
C THR A 317 10.23 -16.26 27.82
N ILE A 318 8.95 -15.88 27.71
CA ILE A 318 8.42 -14.61 28.26
C ILE A 318 8.59 -14.55 29.78
N LYS A 319 8.36 -15.64 30.50
CA LYS A 319 8.55 -15.68 31.96
C LYS A 319 10.00 -15.40 32.36
N ILE A 320 10.96 -15.79 31.52
CA ILE A 320 12.40 -15.57 31.76
C ILE A 320 12.82 -14.16 31.31
N SER A 321 12.31 -13.67 30.18
CA SER A 321 12.76 -12.42 29.54
C SER A 321 11.95 -11.18 29.94
N CYS A 322 10.72 -11.35 30.41
CA CYS A 322 9.77 -10.28 30.74
C CYS A 322 9.30 -10.38 32.20
N HIS A 323 8.69 -9.31 32.70
CA HIS A 323 8.10 -9.29 34.04
C HIS A 323 6.94 -10.28 34.21
N ASP A 324 6.81 -10.89 35.40
CA ASP A 324 5.73 -11.82 35.79
C ASP A 324 4.33 -11.32 35.40
N PHE A 325 4.08 -10.02 35.55
CA PHE A 325 2.80 -9.41 35.20
C PHE A 325 2.42 -9.64 33.73
N PHE A 326 3.36 -9.50 32.79
CA PHE A 326 3.13 -9.75 31.36
C PHE A 326 2.83 -11.21 31.09
N PHE A 327 3.62 -12.10 31.69
CA PHE A 327 3.42 -13.53 31.58
C PHE A 327 2.00 -13.91 31.99
N TYR A 328 1.50 -13.43 33.14
CA TYR A 328 0.15 -13.76 33.58
C TYR A 328 -0.94 -13.14 32.71
N ILE A 329 -0.77 -11.92 32.20
CA ILE A 329 -1.75 -11.33 31.27
C ILE A 329 -1.83 -12.15 29.98
N ILE A 330 -0.69 -12.42 29.33
CA ILE A 330 -0.66 -13.18 28.07
C ILE A 330 -1.17 -14.60 28.30
N LYS A 331 -0.79 -15.25 29.40
CA LYS A 331 -1.29 -16.58 29.78
C LYS A 331 -2.81 -16.58 29.94
N ASP A 332 -3.38 -15.57 30.61
CA ASP A 332 -4.84 -15.49 30.79
C ASP A 332 -5.56 -15.28 29.45
N MET A 333 -5.01 -14.44 28.56
CA MET A 333 -5.53 -14.24 27.20
C MET A 333 -5.54 -15.53 26.37
N LEU A 334 -4.51 -16.37 26.55
CA LEU A 334 -4.35 -17.65 25.87
C LEU A 334 -5.06 -18.83 26.55
N THR A 335 -5.96 -18.55 27.50
CA THR A 335 -6.74 -19.60 28.18
C THR A 335 -7.67 -20.31 27.19
N VAL A 336 -7.55 -21.64 27.11
CA VAL A 336 -8.35 -22.49 26.22
C VAL A 336 -9.84 -22.44 26.58
N LYS A 337 -10.17 -22.53 27.87
CA LYS A 337 -11.56 -22.46 28.33
C LYS A 337 -12.10 -21.03 28.19
N VAL A 338 -12.97 -20.80 27.22
CA VAL A 338 -13.58 -19.49 26.90
C VAL A 338 -14.17 -18.78 28.13
N SER A 339 -14.84 -19.51 29.01
CA SER A 339 -15.45 -18.94 30.23
C SER A 339 -14.43 -18.42 31.25
N GLN A 340 -13.18 -18.84 31.17
CA GLN A 340 -12.08 -18.42 32.05
C GLN A 340 -11.18 -17.38 31.38
N ARG A 341 -11.19 -17.29 30.04
CA ARG A 341 -10.49 -16.23 29.30
C ARG A 341 -11.08 -14.88 29.71
N PRO A 342 -10.27 -13.86 30.03
CA PRO A 342 -10.79 -12.54 30.45
C PRO A 342 -11.46 -11.82 29.27
N ASN A 343 -12.33 -10.85 29.56
CA ASN A 343 -12.81 -9.91 28.54
C ASN A 343 -11.90 -8.66 28.49
N THR A 344 -12.10 -7.81 27.48
CA THR A 344 -11.32 -6.58 27.30
C THR A 344 -11.43 -5.64 28.50
N GLN A 345 -12.61 -5.51 29.10
CA GLN A 345 -12.81 -4.64 30.26
C GLN A 345 -11.99 -5.10 31.46
N GLN A 346 -11.99 -6.40 31.77
CA GLN A 346 -11.18 -6.99 32.84
C GLN A 346 -9.68 -6.80 32.60
N LEU A 347 -9.22 -6.95 31.36
CA LEU A 347 -7.84 -6.70 30.99
C LEU A 347 -7.48 -5.22 31.12
N PHE A 348 -8.34 -4.33 30.62
CA PHE A 348 -8.16 -2.88 30.69
C PHE A 348 -8.05 -2.41 32.15
N GLU A 349 -8.97 -2.83 33.03
CA GLU A 349 -8.94 -2.48 34.45
C GLU A 349 -7.68 -2.98 35.17
N ARG A 350 -7.13 -4.13 34.76
CA ARG A 350 -5.85 -4.66 35.28
C ARG A 350 -4.66 -3.83 34.82
N LEU A 351 -4.65 -3.43 33.55
CA LEU A 351 -3.55 -2.66 32.96
C LEU A 351 -3.58 -1.19 33.41
N ASP A 352 -4.76 -0.57 33.50
CA ASP A 352 -4.92 0.84 33.90
C ASP A 352 -4.43 1.11 35.34
N LYS A 353 -4.53 0.11 36.22
CA LYS A 353 -3.98 0.15 37.59
C LYS A 353 -2.45 0.08 37.63
N ASN A 354 -1.79 -0.30 36.54
CA ASN A 354 -0.34 -0.43 36.48
C ASN A 354 0.29 0.86 35.92
N PRO A 355 1.06 1.63 36.72
CA PRO A 355 1.61 2.91 36.29
C PRO A 355 2.59 2.79 35.10
N LYS A 356 3.21 1.62 34.88
CA LYS A 356 4.07 1.39 33.70
C LYS A 356 3.29 1.48 32.39
N CYS A 357 1.99 1.19 32.40
CA CYS A 357 1.13 1.25 31.20
C CYS A 357 0.82 2.69 30.76
N LYS A 358 0.98 3.68 31.66
CA LYS A 358 0.65 5.10 31.41
C LYS A 358 1.85 5.92 30.95
N GLN A 359 3.00 5.27 30.75
CA GLN A 359 4.20 5.94 30.26
C GLN A 359 4.00 6.37 28.80
N SER A 360 4.32 7.62 28.49
CA SER A 360 4.30 8.11 27.11
C SER A 360 5.44 7.44 26.34
N ILE A 361 5.11 6.73 25.27
CA ILE A 361 6.11 6.29 24.30
C ILE A 361 6.26 7.43 23.29
N SER A 362 7.45 8.01 23.21
CA SER A 362 7.82 8.74 21.99
C SER A 362 8.06 7.70 20.91
N VAL A 363 7.00 7.31 20.20
CA VAL A 363 7.10 6.41 19.04
C VAL A 363 8.03 7.01 17.99
N ALA A 364 8.06 8.35 17.94
CA ALA A 364 9.07 9.11 17.22
C ALA A 364 10.51 8.75 17.64
N GLN A 365 10.86 8.54 18.91
CA GLN A 365 12.23 8.15 19.31
C GLN A 365 12.67 6.78 18.78
N ILE A 366 11.73 5.83 18.64
CA ILE A 366 11.99 4.50 18.10
C ILE A 366 12.45 4.57 16.63
N ILE A 367 11.96 5.57 15.89
CA ILE A 367 12.32 5.85 14.50
C ILE A 367 13.48 6.87 14.42
N LEU A 368 13.63 7.75 15.42
CA LEU A 368 14.56 8.89 15.41
C LEU A 368 16.00 8.61 15.90
N ASP A 369 16.31 7.42 16.41
CA ASP A 369 17.70 7.03 16.73
C ASP A 369 18.48 6.48 15.50
N GLN A 370 17.89 6.59 14.30
CA GLN A 370 18.59 6.40 13.03
C GLN A 370 19.45 7.64 12.70
N PRO A 371 20.70 7.49 12.22
CA PRO A 371 21.55 8.60 11.78
C PRO A 371 20.80 9.57 10.85
N GLN A 372 21.06 10.88 10.98
CA GLN A 372 20.38 11.94 10.21
C GLN A 372 20.44 11.73 8.69
N GLU A 373 21.44 11.02 8.17
CA GLU A 373 21.53 10.65 6.75
C GLU A 373 20.47 9.60 6.34
N GLN A 374 20.09 8.67 7.23
CA GLN A 374 19.02 7.69 6.99
C GLN A 374 17.61 8.24 7.21
N GLN A 375 17.44 9.23 8.09
CA GLN A 375 16.16 9.94 8.23
C GLN A 375 15.86 10.81 7.02
N ILE A 376 16.88 11.47 6.48
CA ILE A 376 16.78 12.24 5.25
C ILE A 376 16.60 11.29 4.07
N GLU A 377 17.25 10.12 4.02
CA GLU A 377 16.96 9.11 3.01
C GLU A 377 15.55 8.54 3.13
N LEU A 378 15.03 8.16 4.30
CA LEU A 378 13.64 7.70 4.42
C LEU A 378 12.65 8.81 4.08
N GLN A 379 12.80 10.02 4.63
CA GLN A 379 11.92 11.15 4.28
C GLN A 379 12.06 11.58 2.82
N GLN A 380 13.25 11.55 2.21
CA GLN A 380 13.44 11.85 0.79
C GLN A 380 13.12 10.65 -0.12
N GLN A 381 13.11 9.42 0.36
CA GLN A 381 12.64 8.24 -0.36
C GLN A 381 11.11 8.16 -0.32
N TYR A 382 10.47 8.87 0.62
CA TYR A 382 9.03 9.15 0.64
C TYR A 382 8.65 10.50 -0.03
N LEU A 383 9.51 11.52 -0.04
CA LEU A 383 9.25 12.83 -0.70
C LEU A 383 9.79 12.97 -2.14
N ASN A 384 10.92 12.34 -2.48
CA ASN A 384 11.54 12.34 -3.81
C ASN A 384 11.30 11.03 -4.57
N GLN A 385 10.20 10.32 -4.26
CA GLN A 385 9.57 9.51 -5.29
C GLN A 385 9.06 10.48 -6.35
N ASP A 386 9.91 10.72 -7.34
CA ASP A 386 9.47 11.11 -8.66
C ASP A 386 8.51 9.99 -9.13
N VAL A 387 7.21 10.26 -8.97
CA VAL A 387 6.06 9.37 -9.20
C VAL A 387 5.87 9.06 -10.70
N SER A 388 6.92 9.21 -11.50
CA SER A 388 6.97 8.74 -12.88
C SER A 388 7.26 7.23 -13.01
N GLN A 389 7.48 6.52 -11.88
CA GLN A 389 7.67 5.06 -11.82
C GLN A 389 6.63 4.29 -10.97
N LEU A 390 5.57 4.96 -10.52
CA LEU A 390 4.48 4.34 -9.76
C LEU A 390 3.14 4.88 -10.29
N ILE A 391 2.82 4.53 -11.54
CA ILE A 391 1.49 4.78 -12.10
C ILE A 391 0.74 3.45 -12.08
N GLY A 392 -0.32 3.40 -11.27
CA GLY A 392 -1.26 2.28 -11.30
C GLY A 392 -2.29 2.29 -10.18
N GLY A 393 -2.85 3.45 -9.84
CA GLY A 393 -4.03 3.52 -8.96
C GLY A 393 -5.33 3.35 -9.75
N GLY A 394 -6.25 2.54 -9.23
CA GLY A 394 -7.69 2.68 -9.51
C GLY A 394 -8.53 1.41 -9.61
N GLY A 395 -9.08 0.97 -8.48
CA GLY A 395 -10.48 0.50 -8.38
C GLY A 395 -10.83 -0.95 -8.74
N GLN A 396 -11.16 -1.72 -7.70
CA GLN A 396 -12.00 -2.94 -7.68
C GLN A 396 -11.47 -4.21 -8.37
N GLU A 397 -10.85 -5.08 -7.58
CA GLU A 397 -11.28 -6.46 -7.27
C GLU A 397 -10.15 -7.12 -6.46
N ALA A 398 -10.36 -7.26 -5.15
CA ALA A 398 -9.40 -7.84 -4.22
C ALA A 398 -9.29 -9.36 -4.45
N LEU A 399 -8.42 -9.78 -5.36
CA LEU A 399 -7.98 -11.17 -5.49
C LEU A 399 -6.46 -11.26 -5.26
N GLY A 400 -6.13 -11.59 -4.01
CA GLY A 400 -4.99 -12.41 -3.61
C GLY A 400 -3.60 -11.90 -3.96
N GLU A 401 -2.99 -11.12 -3.07
CA GLU A 401 -1.54 -10.90 -3.07
C GLU A 401 -0.80 -12.06 -2.40
N PRO A 402 0.28 -12.62 -3.01
CA PRO A 402 1.14 -13.58 -2.35
C PRO A 402 2.23 -12.87 -1.53
N ASN A 403 2.21 -13.06 -0.22
CA ASN A 403 3.25 -12.65 0.72
C ASN A 403 4.57 -13.40 0.46
N THR A 404 5.65 -12.67 0.19
CA THR A 404 7.05 -13.17 0.22
C THR A 404 7.65 -13.05 1.62
N PHE A 405 6.96 -13.56 2.66
CA PHE A 405 7.31 -13.32 4.07
C PHE A 405 7.94 -14.54 4.80
N ASP A 406 8.09 -15.68 4.13
CA ASP A 406 8.15 -16.98 4.83
C ASP A 406 9.51 -17.68 4.92
N GLN A 407 10.65 -16.98 4.97
CA GLN A 407 11.94 -17.67 5.18
C GLN A 407 12.97 -16.93 6.01
N TYR A 408 12.75 -16.80 7.32
CA TYR A 408 13.86 -16.75 8.28
C TYR A 408 13.54 -17.56 9.53
N ASP A 409 14.25 -18.68 9.66
CA ASP A 409 14.24 -19.60 10.79
C ASP A 409 15.11 -19.00 11.91
N VAL A 410 14.49 -18.45 12.96
CA VAL A 410 15.20 -17.87 14.11
C VAL A 410 15.53 -18.98 15.11
N LEU A 411 16.55 -19.77 14.80
CA LEU A 411 17.12 -20.81 15.69
C LEU A 411 18.65 -20.64 15.89
N GLY A 412 19.10 -19.38 15.98
CA GLY A 412 20.52 -19.03 16.08
C GLY A 412 21.03 -18.60 17.45
N LEU A 413 20.23 -18.68 18.53
CA LEU A 413 20.66 -18.28 19.87
C LEU A 413 20.22 -19.33 20.91
N ILE A 414 21.16 -19.72 21.77
CA ILE A 414 21.12 -20.74 22.84
C ILE A 414 21.55 -22.14 22.38
N GLY A 415 22.74 -22.55 22.82
CA GLY A 415 23.41 -23.80 22.45
C GLY A 415 22.95 -25.03 23.23
N ASN A 416 22.79 -26.15 22.51
CA ASN A 416 23.42 -27.46 22.72
C ASN A 416 22.80 -28.47 21.74
N GLN A 417 23.64 -29.26 21.05
CA GLN A 417 23.21 -30.25 20.05
C GLN A 417 22.67 -31.55 20.68
N PRO A 418 21.81 -32.32 19.96
CA PRO A 418 22.33 -33.36 19.06
C PRO A 418 21.73 -33.37 17.62
N THR A 419 22.61 -33.71 16.66
CA THR A 419 22.52 -34.09 15.23
C THR A 419 21.34 -34.99 14.79
N LYS A 420 20.78 -35.06 13.57
CA LYS A 420 21.12 -34.77 12.14
C LYS A 420 19.75 -34.60 11.41
N GLN A 421 19.50 -33.74 10.42
CA GLN A 421 20.26 -33.38 9.21
C GLN A 421 19.94 -31.89 8.93
N LYS A 422 20.94 -31.02 9.02
CA LYS A 422 20.77 -29.57 8.80
C LYS A 422 20.39 -29.32 7.34
N ASP A 423 19.32 -28.55 7.10
CA ASP A 423 19.13 -27.85 5.84
C ASP A 423 20.35 -26.95 5.61
N LEU A 424 21.25 -27.40 4.74
CA LEU A 424 22.47 -26.65 4.42
C LEU A 424 22.06 -25.55 3.45
N VAL A 425 21.82 -24.35 3.99
CA VAL A 425 21.75 -23.13 3.20
C VAL A 425 23.15 -22.58 3.05
N GLU A 426 23.66 -22.55 1.83
CA GLU A 426 25.03 -22.11 1.50
C GLU A 426 25.02 -21.07 0.39
N ASN A 427 25.97 -20.12 0.45
CA ASN A 427 26.22 -19.21 -0.66
C ASN A 427 27.32 -19.80 -1.55
N VAL A 428 26.98 -20.07 -2.81
CA VAL A 428 27.89 -20.72 -3.75
C VAL A 428 28.23 -19.82 -4.93
N LYS A 429 29.38 -20.10 -5.55
CA LYS A 429 29.76 -19.60 -6.87
C LYS A 429 30.08 -20.81 -7.74
N GLU A 430 29.17 -21.16 -8.64
CA GLU A 430 29.29 -22.33 -9.50
C GLU A 430 29.55 -21.93 -10.95
N ARG A 431 30.36 -22.73 -11.64
CA ARG A 431 30.51 -22.69 -13.10
C ARG A 431 30.08 -24.03 -13.67
N TYR A 432 29.17 -23.99 -14.63
CA TYR A 432 28.64 -25.19 -15.29
C TYR A 432 29.46 -25.51 -16.55
N PRO A 433 29.48 -26.78 -17.00
CA PRO A 433 30.22 -27.19 -18.20
C PRO A 433 29.83 -26.42 -19.47
N ASN A 434 28.58 -25.96 -19.56
CA ASN A 434 28.09 -25.16 -20.68
C ASN A 434 28.54 -23.69 -20.65
N GLY A 435 29.34 -23.27 -19.68
CA GLY A 435 29.83 -21.90 -19.52
C GLY A 435 28.94 -20.99 -18.67
N SER A 436 27.72 -21.43 -18.33
CA SER A 436 26.82 -20.70 -17.43
C SER A 436 27.40 -20.61 -16.02
N ARG A 437 26.97 -19.61 -15.26
CA ARG A 437 27.49 -19.34 -13.91
C ARG A 437 26.35 -19.01 -12.96
N TYR A 438 26.44 -19.51 -11.74
CA TYR A 438 25.52 -19.15 -10.68
C TYR A 438 26.29 -18.56 -9.51
N GLN A 439 25.79 -17.45 -8.97
CA GLN A 439 26.24 -16.90 -7.71
C GLN A 439 25.03 -16.62 -6.85
N GLY A 440 24.87 -17.34 -5.75
CA GLY A 440 23.72 -17.16 -4.89
C GLY A 440 23.53 -18.29 -3.89
N MET A 441 22.39 -18.25 -3.23
CA MET A 441 22.03 -19.17 -2.18
C MET A 441 21.59 -20.53 -2.76
N LYS A 442 22.01 -21.62 -2.10
CA LYS A 442 21.50 -22.97 -2.31
C LYS A 442 20.97 -23.52 -1.01
N ARG A 443 19.92 -24.34 -1.08
CA ARG A 443 19.40 -25.14 0.02
C ARG A 443 19.34 -26.59 -0.44
N ASN A 444 20.00 -27.49 0.29
CA ASN A 444 20.06 -28.92 -0.06
C ASN A 444 20.51 -29.18 -1.51
N GLY A 445 21.49 -28.40 -1.99
CA GLY A 445 22.05 -28.51 -3.34
C GLY A 445 21.24 -27.85 -4.47
N LEU A 446 20.05 -27.32 -4.19
CA LEU A 446 19.19 -26.62 -5.16
C LEU A 446 19.29 -25.11 -4.98
N ARG A 447 19.29 -24.33 -6.06
CA ARG A 447 19.27 -22.85 -6.01
C ARG A 447 18.01 -22.41 -5.27
N HIS A 448 18.19 -21.55 -4.28
CA HIS A 448 17.13 -21.22 -3.34
C HIS A 448 17.45 -19.91 -2.64
N GLY A 449 16.54 -18.95 -2.54
CA GLY A 449 16.82 -17.60 -2.01
C GLY A 449 17.40 -16.66 -3.08
N LYS A 450 18.15 -15.63 -2.68
CA LYS A 450 18.71 -14.65 -3.64
C LYS A 450 19.84 -15.25 -4.46
N GLY A 451 19.86 -14.98 -5.76
CA GLY A 451 20.97 -15.38 -6.61
C GLY A 451 20.91 -14.82 -8.03
N LYS A 452 22.09 -14.79 -8.65
CA LYS A 452 22.31 -14.37 -10.02
C LYS A 452 22.73 -15.56 -10.87
N PHE A 453 22.00 -15.84 -11.94
CA PHE A 453 22.36 -16.87 -12.92
C PHE A 453 22.68 -16.20 -14.26
N ILE A 454 23.89 -16.42 -14.74
CA ILE A 454 24.39 -15.93 -16.02
C ILE A 454 24.40 -17.11 -16.98
N HIS A 455 23.60 -17.03 -18.03
CA HIS A 455 23.54 -18.01 -19.11
C HIS A 455 24.82 -17.98 -19.95
N ASN A 456 25.04 -19.02 -20.75
CA ASN A 456 26.22 -19.13 -21.61
C ASN A 456 26.29 -18.07 -22.72
N ASP A 457 25.14 -17.53 -23.14
CA ASP A 457 25.02 -16.45 -24.11
C ASP A 457 25.28 -15.05 -23.51
N GLY A 458 25.40 -14.95 -22.18
CA GLY A 458 25.62 -13.70 -21.46
C GLY A 458 24.34 -13.02 -20.95
N SER A 459 23.15 -13.53 -21.30
CA SER A 459 21.91 -13.12 -20.65
C SER A 459 21.94 -13.56 -19.18
N TYR A 460 21.21 -12.86 -18.30
CA TYR A 460 21.23 -13.23 -16.90
C TYR A 460 19.95 -12.86 -16.17
N TYR A 461 19.64 -13.67 -15.17
CA TYR A 461 18.60 -13.40 -14.19
C TYR A 461 19.24 -13.01 -12.86
N ASP A 462 18.74 -11.95 -12.25
CA ASP A 462 19.12 -11.49 -10.92
C ASP A 462 17.88 -11.40 -10.05
N GLY A 463 17.72 -12.32 -9.10
CA GLY A 463 16.49 -12.39 -8.33
C GLY A 463 16.38 -13.58 -7.40
N MET A 464 15.14 -13.86 -7.02
CA MET A 464 14.80 -14.91 -6.06
C MET A 464 14.70 -16.28 -6.77
N TRP A 465 15.10 -17.33 -6.05
CA TRP A 465 15.11 -18.73 -6.50
C TRP A 465 14.34 -19.60 -5.51
N LYS A 466 13.68 -20.63 -6.02
CA LYS A 466 13.09 -21.70 -5.22
C LYS A 466 13.31 -23.02 -5.94
N ASP A 467 14.00 -23.95 -5.29
CA ASP A 467 14.22 -25.32 -5.78
C ASP A 467 14.68 -25.38 -7.26
N ASN A 468 15.73 -24.62 -7.59
CA ASN A 468 16.31 -24.42 -8.93
C ASN A 468 15.54 -23.55 -9.93
N LYS A 469 14.36 -23.04 -9.59
CA LYS A 469 13.53 -22.21 -10.47
C LYS A 469 13.52 -20.75 -10.06
N MET A 470 13.40 -19.84 -11.02
CA MET A 470 13.15 -18.42 -10.79
C MET A 470 11.76 -18.27 -10.14
N SER A 471 11.70 -17.55 -9.03
CA SER A 471 10.49 -17.42 -8.21
C SER A 471 10.55 -16.13 -7.41
N GLY A 472 9.43 -15.47 -7.11
CA GLY A 472 9.43 -14.21 -6.36
C GLY A 472 9.90 -13.03 -7.21
N LYS A 473 10.50 -12.01 -6.62
CA LYS A 473 10.98 -10.82 -7.35
C LYS A 473 12.30 -11.11 -8.07
N GLY A 474 12.43 -10.65 -9.32
CA GLY A 474 13.67 -10.75 -10.07
C GLY A 474 13.64 -10.01 -11.41
N VAL A 475 14.83 -9.73 -11.92
CA VAL A 475 15.05 -8.99 -13.18
C VAL A 475 15.79 -9.88 -14.16
N LEU A 476 15.24 -10.04 -15.36
CA LEU A 476 15.87 -10.73 -16.47
C LEU A 476 16.48 -9.70 -17.42
N TYR A 477 17.74 -9.93 -17.80
CA TYR A 477 18.51 -9.10 -18.70
C TYR A 477 18.92 -9.89 -19.94
N ASN A 478 18.93 -9.21 -21.08
CA ASN A 478 19.46 -9.76 -22.32
C ASN A 478 21.00 -9.77 -22.32
N THR A 479 21.60 -10.25 -23.41
CA THR A 479 23.06 -10.37 -23.58
C THR A 479 23.80 -9.01 -23.63
N GLN A 480 23.09 -7.91 -23.82
CA GLN A 480 23.61 -6.54 -23.79
C GLN A 480 23.43 -5.86 -22.43
N GLY A 481 22.84 -6.56 -21.45
CA GLY A 481 22.53 -6.00 -20.13
C GLY A 481 21.29 -5.10 -20.10
N LYS A 482 20.45 -5.11 -21.15
CA LYS A 482 19.16 -4.42 -21.14
C LYS A 482 18.10 -5.31 -20.49
N VAL A 483 17.23 -4.71 -19.68
CA VAL A 483 16.12 -5.40 -19.03
C VAL A 483 15.15 -5.95 -20.08
N ILE A 484 14.80 -7.23 -19.95
CA ILE A 484 13.72 -7.91 -20.68
C ILE A 484 12.45 -7.84 -19.83
N TYR A 485 12.59 -8.21 -18.55
CA TYR A 485 11.48 -8.24 -17.60
C TYR A 485 11.95 -7.89 -16.20
N ASP A 486 11.18 -7.07 -15.51
CA ASP A 486 11.35 -6.74 -14.08
C ASP A 486 10.01 -6.97 -13.38
N GLY A 487 9.92 -8.00 -12.53
CA GLY A 487 8.64 -8.33 -11.91
C GLY A 487 8.64 -9.58 -11.05
N ASN A 488 7.44 -10.11 -10.81
CA ASN A 488 7.26 -11.36 -10.08
C ASN A 488 7.45 -12.56 -11.02
N TRP A 489 7.97 -13.65 -10.45
CA TRP A 489 8.26 -14.91 -11.10
C TRP A 489 7.61 -16.06 -10.33
N THR A 490 7.19 -17.09 -11.04
CA THR A 490 6.76 -18.36 -10.44
C THR A 490 7.13 -19.48 -11.40
N ASP A 491 7.88 -20.47 -10.90
CA ASP A 491 8.28 -21.65 -11.67
C ASP A 491 8.90 -21.31 -13.05
N ASP A 492 9.86 -20.37 -13.07
CA ASP A 492 10.54 -19.88 -14.29
C ASP A 492 9.70 -19.01 -15.25
N GLN A 493 8.47 -18.65 -14.88
CA GLN A 493 7.56 -17.86 -15.71
C GLN A 493 7.26 -16.48 -15.12
N TYR A 494 6.97 -15.49 -15.98
CA TYR A 494 6.42 -14.20 -15.54
C TYR A 494 5.07 -14.43 -14.87
N HIS A 495 4.88 -13.84 -13.70
CA HIS A 495 3.67 -13.94 -12.91
C HIS A 495 3.40 -12.63 -12.18
N GLY A 496 2.19 -12.41 -11.68
CA GLY A 496 1.85 -11.22 -10.87
C GLY A 496 2.19 -9.90 -11.58
N GLN A 497 2.57 -8.86 -10.84
CA GLN A 497 2.93 -7.57 -11.42
C GLN A 497 4.36 -7.58 -12.00
N GLY A 498 4.53 -6.98 -13.17
CA GLY A 498 5.83 -6.79 -13.79
C GLY A 498 5.84 -5.77 -14.93
N ILE A 499 7.06 -5.47 -15.40
CA ILE A 499 7.33 -4.63 -16.56
C ILE A 499 8.08 -5.48 -17.57
N GLU A 500 7.46 -5.69 -18.74
CA GLU A 500 8.11 -6.30 -19.89
C GLU A 500 8.56 -5.19 -20.86
N TYR A 501 9.77 -5.31 -21.38
CA TYR A 501 10.35 -4.35 -22.32
C TYR A 501 10.51 -4.97 -23.70
N ASN A 502 10.05 -4.26 -24.73
CA ASN A 502 10.25 -4.70 -26.10
C ASN A 502 11.74 -4.64 -26.45
N GLN A 503 12.28 -5.78 -26.87
CA GLN A 503 13.69 -5.88 -27.22
C GLN A 503 13.98 -5.31 -28.62
N GLU A 504 12.98 -5.27 -29.50
CA GLU A 504 13.13 -4.81 -30.89
C GLU A 504 12.99 -3.28 -31.06
N GLN A 505 12.34 -2.60 -30.10
CA GLN A 505 12.12 -1.14 -30.09
C GLN A 505 11.70 -0.56 -31.45
N ILE A 506 10.74 -1.21 -32.12
CA ILE A 506 10.28 -0.81 -33.45
C ILE A 506 9.64 0.60 -33.36
N PRO A 507 10.18 1.61 -34.06
CA PRO A 507 9.57 2.94 -34.09
C PRO A 507 8.23 2.86 -34.81
N MET A 508 7.19 3.45 -34.24
CA MET A 508 5.90 3.55 -34.88
C MET A 508 5.98 4.55 -36.04
N ILE A 509 6.01 4.04 -37.27
CA ILE A 509 5.86 4.82 -38.50
C ILE A 509 4.36 4.80 -38.87
N SER A 510 3.81 5.93 -39.33
CA SER A 510 2.38 6.15 -39.61
C SER A 510 1.67 4.94 -40.22
N GLY A 511 0.53 4.51 -39.65
CA GLY A 511 -0.27 3.39 -40.18
C GLY A 511 -0.91 2.44 -39.16
N LEU A 512 -0.83 2.70 -37.84
CA LEU A 512 -1.52 1.91 -36.82
C LEU A 512 -3.04 2.11 -36.91
N ASP A 513 -3.80 1.04 -37.10
CA ASP A 513 -5.26 1.09 -36.96
C ASP A 513 -5.61 1.15 -35.47
N HIS A 514 -6.00 2.35 -35.01
CA HIS A 514 -6.38 2.57 -33.62
C HIS A 514 -7.64 1.79 -33.21
N ASN A 515 -8.39 1.19 -34.13
CA ASN A 515 -9.51 0.30 -33.82
C ASN A 515 -9.11 -1.18 -33.78
N ASN A 516 -7.87 -1.52 -34.17
CA ASN A 516 -7.37 -2.89 -34.19
C ASN A 516 -5.90 -2.98 -33.74
N LEU A 517 -5.71 -3.21 -32.45
CA LEU A 517 -4.43 -3.35 -31.78
C LEU A 517 -4.01 -4.81 -31.61
N SER A 518 -4.61 -5.76 -32.33
CA SER A 518 -4.34 -7.20 -32.13
C SER A 518 -2.89 -7.59 -32.45
N ASN A 519 -2.22 -6.86 -33.34
CA ASN A 519 -0.85 -7.14 -33.80
C ASN A 519 0.08 -5.95 -33.56
N ILE A 520 0.02 -5.37 -32.37
CA ILE A 520 0.83 -4.21 -32.03
C ILE A 520 2.30 -4.61 -31.78
N THR A 521 3.20 -4.22 -32.69
CA THR A 521 4.64 -4.56 -32.63
C THR A 521 5.50 -3.39 -32.15
N CYS A 522 5.03 -2.16 -32.31
CA CYS A 522 5.72 -0.92 -31.93
C CYS A 522 5.60 -0.55 -30.44
N TRP A 523 5.24 -1.50 -29.59
CA TRP A 523 5.19 -1.26 -28.15
C TRP A 523 6.60 -1.09 -27.58
N LEU A 524 6.76 -0.25 -26.57
CA LEU A 524 8.01 0.03 -25.88
C LEU A 524 8.12 -0.81 -24.62
N LYS A 525 7.08 -0.75 -23.78
CA LYS A 525 6.96 -1.53 -22.56
C LYS A 525 5.51 -1.84 -22.25
N TYR A 526 5.28 -2.95 -21.56
CA TYR A 526 4.03 -3.26 -20.90
C TYR A 526 4.26 -3.28 -19.40
N GLU A 527 3.35 -2.68 -18.64
CA GLU A 527 3.39 -2.58 -17.19
C GLU A 527 2.04 -3.01 -16.65
N GLY A 528 1.99 -4.16 -15.96
CA GLY A 528 0.73 -4.76 -15.53
C GLY A 528 0.88 -6.21 -15.07
N ALA A 529 -0.25 -6.92 -15.00
CA ALA A 529 -0.27 -8.28 -14.50
C ALA A 529 0.11 -9.33 -15.56
N PHE A 530 0.75 -10.40 -15.09
CA PHE A 530 1.20 -11.55 -15.88
C PHE A 530 0.69 -12.85 -15.27
N LYS A 531 0.37 -13.81 -16.14
CA LYS A 531 0.04 -15.18 -15.76
C LYS A 531 0.65 -16.15 -16.76
N ARG A 532 1.69 -16.87 -16.32
CA ARG A 532 2.40 -17.87 -17.14
C ARG A 532 2.91 -17.23 -18.43
N ASP A 533 3.72 -16.19 -18.30
CA ASP A 533 4.35 -15.42 -19.39
C ASP A 533 3.38 -14.53 -20.22
N ASN A 534 2.07 -14.70 -20.09
CA ASN A 534 1.08 -13.89 -20.78
C ASN A 534 0.66 -12.66 -19.96
N ARG A 535 0.48 -11.52 -20.64
CA ARG A 535 -0.19 -10.33 -20.07
C ARG A 535 -1.64 -10.66 -19.76
N GLU A 536 -2.09 -10.33 -18.56
CA GLU A 536 -3.39 -10.71 -18.00
C GLU A 536 -3.90 -9.57 -17.10
N GLY A 537 -5.23 -9.41 -16.98
CA GLY A 537 -5.80 -8.40 -16.10
C GLY A 537 -5.51 -6.97 -16.57
N PHE A 538 -5.48 -6.00 -15.67
CA PHE A 538 -5.26 -4.60 -16.04
C PHE A 538 -3.78 -4.27 -16.25
N GLY A 539 -3.49 -3.46 -17.27
CA GLY A 539 -2.13 -2.99 -17.52
C GLY A 539 -2.06 -1.79 -18.47
N THR A 540 -0.87 -1.24 -18.59
CA THR A 540 -0.52 -0.13 -19.48
C THR A 540 0.46 -0.61 -20.55
N LEU A 541 0.07 -0.54 -21.81
CA LEU A 541 0.96 -0.75 -22.95
C LEU A 541 1.39 0.61 -23.51
N SER A 542 2.66 0.95 -23.32
CA SER A 542 3.25 2.18 -23.88
C SER A 542 3.82 1.92 -25.27
N LEU A 543 3.53 2.78 -26.24
CA LEU A 543 4.02 2.67 -27.61
C LEU A 543 5.24 3.57 -27.84
N SER A 544 6.03 3.23 -28.86
CA SER A 544 7.28 3.95 -29.17
C SER A 544 7.08 5.40 -29.62
N ASN A 545 5.87 5.80 -30.02
CA ASN A 545 5.52 7.19 -30.32
C ASN A 545 5.05 8.00 -29.10
N GLY A 546 4.87 7.36 -27.95
CA GLY A 546 4.34 7.97 -26.72
C GLY A 546 2.84 7.82 -26.50
N ASP A 547 2.11 7.19 -27.44
CA ASP A 547 0.74 6.75 -27.20
C ASP A 547 0.71 5.63 -26.16
N LYS A 548 -0.43 5.44 -25.51
CA LYS A 548 -0.61 4.43 -24.48
C LYS A 548 -1.98 3.77 -24.59
N TYR A 549 -2.03 2.47 -24.35
CA TYR A 549 -3.29 1.79 -24.02
C TYR A 549 -3.30 1.46 -22.52
N ILE A 550 -4.38 1.80 -21.83
CA ILE A 550 -4.60 1.51 -20.40
C ILE A 550 -5.91 0.76 -20.29
N GLY A 551 -5.87 -0.51 -19.89
CA GLY A 551 -7.09 -1.33 -19.84
C GLY A 551 -6.81 -2.79 -19.58
N ALA A 552 -7.81 -3.63 -19.81
CA ALA A 552 -7.70 -5.06 -19.54
C ALA A 552 -6.96 -5.82 -20.66
N PHE A 553 -6.34 -6.92 -20.26
CA PHE A 553 -5.59 -7.87 -21.07
C PHE A 553 -6.06 -9.28 -20.73
N LYS A 554 -6.07 -10.15 -21.75
CA LYS A 554 -6.36 -11.57 -21.59
C LYS A 554 -5.54 -12.34 -22.60
N ASP A 555 -4.84 -13.38 -22.13
CA ASP A 555 -3.98 -14.24 -22.97
C ASP A 555 -3.01 -13.43 -23.86
N GLY A 556 -2.40 -12.38 -23.28
CA GLY A 556 -1.43 -11.52 -23.97
C GLY A 556 -2.04 -10.39 -24.84
N GLN A 557 -3.36 -10.37 -25.02
CA GLN A 557 -4.04 -9.43 -25.92
C GLN A 557 -4.90 -8.42 -25.18
N ILE A 558 -5.03 -7.22 -25.75
CA ILE A 558 -5.96 -6.18 -25.28
C ILE A 558 -7.41 -6.72 -25.28
N HIS A 559 -8.10 -6.64 -24.15
CA HIS A 559 -9.44 -7.21 -23.95
C HIS A 559 -10.24 -6.40 -22.93
N GLY A 560 -11.57 -6.50 -22.92
CA GLY A 560 -12.39 -5.82 -21.91
C GLY A 560 -12.40 -4.29 -22.07
N PHE A 561 -12.64 -3.55 -20.99
CA PHE A 561 -12.68 -2.09 -21.05
C PHE A 561 -11.27 -1.49 -21.01
N GLY A 562 -11.06 -0.42 -21.79
CA GLY A 562 -9.79 0.30 -21.79
C GLY A 562 -9.81 1.59 -22.60
N THR A 563 -8.78 2.38 -22.38
CA THR A 563 -8.56 3.71 -22.95
C THR A 563 -7.28 3.69 -23.79
N TYR A 564 -7.40 4.05 -25.06
CA TYR A 564 -6.26 4.40 -25.90
C TYR A 564 -6.05 5.92 -25.83
N SER A 565 -4.89 6.36 -25.36
CA SER A 565 -4.50 7.76 -25.23
C SER A 565 -3.40 8.12 -26.22
N TYR A 566 -3.63 9.17 -26.99
CA TYR A 566 -2.66 9.75 -27.90
C TYR A 566 -1.68 10.65 -27.14
N LYS A 567 -0.44 10.76 -27.63
CA LYS A 567 0.55 11.69 -27.08
C LYS A 567 0.08 13.16 -27.05
N ASN A 568 -0.84 13.54 -27.93
CA ASN A 568 -1.42 14.89 -27.99
C ASN A 568 -2.51 15.14 -26.93
N GLY A 569 -2.83 14.15 -26.09
CA GLY A 569 -3.83 14.23 -25.02
C GLY A 569 -5.25 13.79 -25.41
N GLN A 570 -5.52 13.47 -26.68
CA GLN A 570 -6.79 12.87 -27.08
C GLN A 570 -6.88 11.43 -26.58
N SER A 571 -8.11 10.91 -26.39
CA SER A 571 -8.29 9.50 -26.02
C SER A 571 -9.57 8.89 -26.60
N ILE A 572 -9.56 7.56 -26.76
CA ILE A 572 -10.70 6.74 -27.16
C ILE A 572 -10.93 5.73 -26.04
N GLN A 573 -12.14 5.71 -25.49
CA GLN A 573 -12.55 4.81 -24.42
C GLN A 573 -13.63 3.86 -24.94
N GLY A 574 -13.57 2.60 -24.54
CA GLY A 574 -14.60 1.63 -24.89
C GLY A 574 -14.20 0.19 -24.61
N LYS A 575 -14.98 -0.73 -25.17
CA LYS A 575 -14.76 -2.17 -25.00
C LYS A 575 -13.91 -2.73 -26.14
N TRP A 576 -13.01 -3.63 -25.80
CA TRP A 576 -12.09 -4.31 -26.70
C TRP A 576 -12.31 -5.80 -26.65
N ASN A 577 -12.20 -6.47 -27.79
CA ASN A 577 -12.24 -7.92 -27.88
C ASN A 577 -11.05 -8.41 -28.72
N MET A 578 -10.05 -8.97 -28.04
CA MET A 578 -8.85 -9.53 -28.69
C MET A 578 -8.16 -8.50 -29.61
N GLY A 579 -7.92 -7.31 -29.07
CA GLY A 579 -7.31 -6.17 -29.74
C GLY A 579 -8.26 -5.32 -30.60
N LYS A 580 -9.51 -5.72 -30.82
CA LYS A 580 -10.45 -4.97 -31.68
C LYS A 580 -11.44 -4.13 -30.89
N PHE A 581 -11.49 -2.83 -31.17
CA PHE A 581 -12.44 -1.88 -30.58
C PHE A 581 -13.87 -2.23 -30.99
N GLN A 582 -14.77 -2.28 -30.01
CA GLN A 582 -16.21 -2.50 -30.21
C GLN A 582 -16.90 -1.13 -30.17
N LYS A 583 -17.55 -0.75 -31.28
CA LYS A 583 -18.31 0.50 -31.40
C LYS A 583 -19.63 0.47 -30.63
#